data_AF-H9W6T1-F1
#
_entry.id   AF-H9W6T1-F1
#
_cell.length_a   1.000
_cell.length_b   1.000
_cell.length_c   1.000
_cell.angle_alpha   90.00
_cell.angle_beta   90.00
_cell.angle_gamma   90.00
#
_symmetry.space_group_name_H-M   'P 1'
#
loop_
_entity.id
_entity.type
_entity.pdbx_description
1 polymer ?
#
loop_
_entity_poly.entity_id
_entity_poly.type
_entity_poly.pdbx_seq_one_letter_code
_entity_poly.pdbx_strand_id
1 'polypeptide(L)' 'LAKEDETVLKIIETALKLYAREGRLPVLGYNAKQFELYCANSGTEAVKPCQVVGALGTRNFLLCKKHEEKLMNNPP' A
#
# COMPACT_ATOMS: atom_id res chain seq x y z
N LEU A 1 -11.45 -0.13 10.85
CA LEU A 1 -10.17 -0.31 11.56
C LEU A 1 -9.52 -1.54 10.99
N ALA A 2 -8.22 -1.46 10.69
CA ALA A 2 -7.41 -2.60 10.25
C ALA A 2 -7.30 -3.65 11.36
N LYS A 3 -7.33 -4.94 11.00
CA LYS A 3 -7.13 -6.05 11.95
C LYS A 3 -5.84 -6.81 11.66
N GLU A 4 -5.28 -7.45 12.68
CA GLU A 4 -4.01 -8.17 12.58
C GLU A 4 -4.07 -9.39 11.65
N ASP A 5 -5.25 -10.00 11.50
CA ASP A 5 -5.53 -11.15 10.62
C ASP A 5 -5.76 -10.76 9.16
N GLU A 6 -5.84 -9.45 8.85
CA GLU A 6 -6.03 -8.98 7.48
C GLU A 6 -4.72 -9.01 6.67
N THR A 7 -4.87 -9.27 5.37
CA THR A 7 -3.76 -9.23 4.44
C THR A 7 -3.33 -7.80 4.15
N VAL A 8 -2.07 -7.61 3.78
CA VAL A 8 -1.51 -6.31 3.37
C VAL A 8 -2.36 -5.65 2.28
N LEU A 9 -2.85 -6.40 1.29
CA LEU A 9 -3.74 -5.84 0.26
C LEU A 9 -5.02 -5.25 0.88
N LYS A 10 -5.61 -5.93 1.86
CA LYS A 10 -6.83 -5.49 2.54
C LYS A 10 -6.61 -4.23 3.38
N ILE A 11 -5.44 -4.15 4.02
CA ILE A 11 -4.99 -2.98 4.77
C ILE A 11 -4.87 -1.77 3.85
N ILE A 12 -4.25 -1.94 2.67
CA ILE A 12 -4.14 -0.89 1.65
C ILE A 12 -5.52 -0.40 1.20
N GLU A 13 -6.43 -1.31 0.83
CA GLU A 13 -7.81 -0.94 0.45
C GLU A 13 -8.50 -0.11 1.53
N THR A 14 -8.36 -0.52 2.78
CA THR A 14 -8.99 0.14 3.93
C THR A 14 -8.37 1.51 4.16
N ALA A 15 -7.06 1.64 4.07
CA ALA A 15 -6.35 2.91 4.20
C ALA A 15 -6.79 3.92 3.12
N LEU A 16 -6.89 3.49 1.85
CA LEU A 16 -7.35 4.33 0.75
C LEU A 16 -8.81 4.80 0.95
N LYS A 17 -9.69 3.89 1.38
CA LYS A 17 -11.09 4.24 1.70
C LYS A 17 -11.20 5.26 2.82
N LEU A 18 -10.43 5.08 3.90
CA LEU A 18 -10.43 6.01 5.03
C LEU A 18 -9.85 7.37 4.63
N TYR A 19 -8.74 7.38 3.90
CA TYR A 19 -8.12 8.60 3.38
C TYR A 19 -9.12 9.44 2.55
N ALA A 20 -9.84 8.79 1.64
CA ALA A 20 -10.86 9.44 0.82
C ALA A 20 -12.07 9.92 1.65
N ARG A 21 -12.52 9.10 2.61
CA ARG A 21 -13.64 9.45 3.51
C ARG A 21 -13.31 10.67 4.38
N GLU A 22 -12.05 10.84 4.75
CA GLU A 22 -11.56 12.01 5.50
C GLU A 22 -11.40 13.26 4.63
N GLY A 23 -11.67 13.19 3.31
CA GLY A 23 -11.59 14.34 2.41
C GLY A 23 -10.16 14.82 2.16
N ARG A 24 -9.16 13.95 2.39
CA ARG A 24 -7.74 14.32 2.24
C ARG A 24 -7.36 14.50 0.76
N LEU A 25 -6.44 15.44 0.52
CA LEU A 25 -5.87 15.74 -0.79
C LEU A 25 -4.35 15.54 -0.78
N PRO A 26 -3.76 15.07 -1.90
CA PRO A 26 -4.40 14.73 -3.18
C PRO A 26 -5.19 13.42 -3.09
N VAL A 27 -6.15 13.21 -4.01
CA VAL A 27 -6.86 11.94 -4.13
C VAL A 27 -5.89 10.88 -4.66
N LEU A 28 -5.66 9.83 -3.88
CA LEU A 28 -4.67 8.80 -4.19
C LEU A 28 -5.17 7.78 -5.23
N GLY A 29 -6.48 7.52 -5.26
CA GLY A 29 -7.12 6.50 -6.08
C GLY A 29 -7.71 5.36 -5.24
N TYR A 30 -8.32 4.37 -5.90
CA TYR A 30 -9.01 3.24 -5.25
C TYR A 30 -8.37 1.87 -5.53
N ASN A 31 -7.43 1.79 -6.47
CA ASN A 31 -6.80 0.53 -6.86
C ASN A 31 -5.61 0.20 -5.95
N ALA A 32 -5.84 -0.66 -4.96
CA ALA A 32 -4.81 -1.09 -4.00
C ALA A 32 -3.58 -1.74 -4.67
N LYS A 33 -3.71 -2.33 -5.87
CA LYS A 33 -2.59 -2.96 -6.58
C LYS A 33 -1.54 -1.96 -7.08
N GLN A 34 -1.90 -0.68 -7.18
CA GLN A 34 -1.00 0.43 -7.51
C GLN A 34 -0.23 0.95 -6.30
N PHE A 35 -0.38 0.32 -5.13
CA PHE A 35 0.31 0.71 -3.91
C PHE A 35 1.07 -0.47 -3.32
N GLU A 36 2.06 -0.14 -2.51
CA GLU A 36 2.89 -1.06 -1.76
C GLU A 36 2.98 -0.59 -0.31
N LEU A 37 3.18 -1.55 0.59
CA LEU A 37 3.35 -1.30 2.00
C LEU A 37 4.79 -1.63 2.38
N TYR A 38 5.45 -0.73 3.12
CA TYR A 38 6.80 -0.93 3.63
C TYR A 38 6.80 -0.85 5.15
N CYS A 39 7.62 -1.67 5.81
CA CYS A 39 7.84 -1.57 7.25
C CYS A 39 8.65 -0.30 7.54
N ALA A 40 8.09 0.64 8.31
CA ALA A 40 8.69 1.96 8.52
C ALA A 40 10.09 1.92 9.17
N ASN A 41 10.40 0.86 9.92
CA ASN A 41 11.61 0.76 10.72
C ASN A 41 12.63 -0.27 10.19
N SER A 42 12.31 -1.02 9.13
CA SER A 42 13.08 -2.24 8.82
C SER A 42 13.04 -2.71 7.36
N GLY A 43 12.30 -2.07 6.45
CA GLY A 43 12.14 -2.56 5.09
C GLY A 43 12.63 -1.60 4.01
N THR A 44 13.65 -2.00 3.25
CA THR A 44 13.87 -1.50 1.88
C THR A 44 12.98 -2.22 0.87
N GLU A 45 12.36 -3.33 1.26
CA GLU A 45 11.50 -4.17 0.42
C GLU A 45 10.03 -4.00 0.78
N ALA A 46 9.19 -4.08 -0.26
CA ALA A 46 7.74 -4.07 -0.10
C ALA A 46 7.26 -5.37 0.55
N VAL A 47 6.28 -5.24 1.44
CA VAL A 47 5.60 -6.39 2.04
C VAL A 47 4.70 -7.06 1.01
N LYS A 48 4.71 -8.40 0.99
CA LYS A 48 3.90 -9.18 0.05
C LYS A 48 2.40 -8.92 0.26
N PRO A 49 1.61 -8.68 -0.81
CA PRO A 49 0.18 -8.38 -0.68
C PRO A 49 -0.66 -9.45 0.04
N CYS A 50 -0.24 -10.71 -0.06
CA CYS A 50 -0.92 -11.85 0.58
C CYS A 50 -0.49 -12.11 2.03
N GLN A 51 0.55 -11.44 2.51
CA GLN A 51 1.02 -11.60 3.87
C GLN A 51 0.05 -10.97 4.87
N VAL A 52 -0.15 -11.63 6.00
CA VAL A 52 -0.96 -11.14 7.12
C VAL A 52 -0.17 -10.10 7.90
N VAL A 53 -0.79 -8.97 8.22
CA VAL A 53 -0.09 -7.82 8.82
C VAL A 53 0.44 -8.11 10.22
N GLY A 54 -0.27 -8.90 11.02
CA GLY A 54 0.15 -9.27 12.38
C GLY A 54 1.46 -10.07 12.41
N ALA A 55 1.78 -10.79 11.34
CA ALA A 55 3.03 -11.55 11.24
C ALA A 55 4.27 -10.66 11.05
N LEU A 56 4.10 -9.36 10.78
CA LEU A 56 5.19 -8.42 10.52
C LEU A 56 5.86 -7.89 11.80
N GLY A 57 5.22 -8.08 12.97
CA GLY A 57 5.78 -7.66 14.26
C GLY A 57 5.98 -6.14 14.42
N THR A 58 5.42 -5.33 13.52
CA THR A 58 5.46 -3.86 13.55
C THR A 58 4.07 -3.28 13.39
N ARG A 59 3.91 -2.03 13.84
CA ARG A 59 2.63 -1.30 13.81
C ARG A 59 2.65 -0.10 12.86
N ASN A 60 3.84 0.32 12.44
CA ASN A 60 4.04 1.49 11.59
C ASN A 60 4.47 1.06 10.20
N PHE A 61 3.73 1.53 9.21
CA PHE A 61 3.94 1.20 7.81
C PHE A 61 3.89 2.46 6.95
N LEU A 62 4.64 2.42 5.86
CA LEU A 62 4.60 3.43 4.81
C LEU A 62 3.76 2.89 3.65
N LEU A 63 2.80 3.69 3.19
CA LEU A 63 2.01 3.39 2.00
C LEU A 63 2.60 4.16 0.82
N CYS A 64 3.16 3.46 -0.15
CA CYS A 64 3.83 4.04 -1.31
C CYS A 64 3.03 3.75 -2.58
N LYS A 65 2.82 4.76 -3.43
CA LYS A 65 2.27 4.55 -4.76
C LYS A 65 3.37 4.01 -5.68
N LYS A 66 3.10 2.92 -6.38
CA LYS A 66 3.99 2.39 -7.41
C LYS A 66 4.13 3.42 -8.51
N HIS A 67 5.34 3.56 -9.05
CA HIS A 67 5.50 4.27 -10.30
C HIS A 67 4.78 3.49 -11.38
N GLU A 68 3.89 4.14 -12.13
CA GLU A 68 3.42 3.55 -13.39
C GLU A 68 4.66 3.54 -14.29
N GLU A 69 5.18 2.34 -14.59
CA GLU A 69 6.08 2.19 -15.73
C GLU A 69 5.28 2.68 -16.93
N LYS A 70 5.57 3.90 -17.39
CA LYS A 70 5.30 4.23 -18.78
C LYS A 70 6.06 3.15 -19.55
N LEU A 71 5.34 2.24 -20.19
CA LEU A 71 5.88 1.39 -21.23
C LEU A 71 6.49 2.34 -22.25
N MET A 72 7.78 2.65 -22.10
CA MET A 72 8.56 3.39 -23.07
C MET A 72 8.91 2.40 -24.18
N ASN A 73 7.87 1.82 -24.77
CA ASN A 73 7.93 1.00 -25.97
C ASN A 73 7.86 1.94 -27.17
N ASN A 74 8.85 2.82 -27.32
CA ASN A 74 9.17 3.40 -28.61
C ASN A 74 10.60 2.94 -28.93
N PRO A 75 10.79 1.95 -29.82
CA PRO A 75 12.13 1.69 -30.33
C PRO A 75 12.58 2.86 -31.23
N PRO A 76 13.90 3.12 -31.32
CA PRO A 76 14.46 4.10 -32.25
C PRO A 76 14.26 3.70 -33.72
#